data_AF-A0A1B6F8R4-F1
#
_entry.id   AF-A0A1B6F8R4-F1
#
_cell.length_a   1.000
_cell.length_b   1.000
_cell.length_c   1.000
_cell.angle_alpha   90.00
_cell.angle_beta   90.00
_cell.angle_gamma   90.00
#
_symmetry.space_group_name_H-M   'P 1'
#
loop_
_entity.id
_entity.type
_entity.pdbx_description
1 polymer ?
#
loop_
_entity_poly.entity_id
_entity_poly.type
_entity_poly.pdbx_seq_one_letter_code
_entity_poly.pdbx_strand_id
1 'polypeptide(L)'
;MSRGKDESDLNNGEAKSSQDSTNYMFQEGDEKLLKKYFSPQVLIYDPLKAGSIDGTDTVAHDKAISRALSASYCPPRNTGNPEKTLLVARLNPKTTENQLTEAFAVFGKIKSCKLIRCIVTGMSKRYAFIEYEEKAGAITAYRKGHKMKLDDAILLVDFECEHLLPFWIPRRLGGGLGGRKESGQLRFGSRDRPYKKPIPLMKNTSHR
;
A
#
# COMPACT_ATOMS: atom_id res chain seq x y z
N MET A 1 43.15 27.64 29.31
CA MET A 1 41.92 27.05 29.87
C MET A 1 40.81 28.08 29.81
N SER A 2 39.91 28.01 28.82
CA SER A 2 38.54 28.53 28.90
C SER A 2 37.85 28.33 27.53
N ARG A 3 36.90 27.39 27.51
CA ARG A 3 35.94 27.14 26.42
C ARG A 3 34.77 28.13 26.58
N GLY A 4 34.37 28.83 25.52
CA GLY A 4 33.02 29.39 25.34
C GLY A 4 32.58 28.98 23.94
N LYS A 5 31.64 28.04 23.75
CA LYS A 5 30.17 28.17 23.80
C LYS A 5 29.64 29.14 22.74
N ASP A 6 29.43 28.60 21.54
CA ASP A 6 28.54 29.17 20.53
C ASP A 6 27.09 28.77 20.86
N GLU A 7 26.27 29.78 21.15
CA GLU A 7 24.82 29.71 21.29
C GLU A 7 24.23 30.67 20.25
N SER A 8 23.49 30.16 19.26
CA SER A 8 22.26 30.77 18.70
C SER A 8 21.82 30.07 17.41
N ASP A 9 21.14 28.94 17.56
CA ASP A 9 20.22 28.42 16.54
C ASP A 9 18.84 28.23 17.18
N LEU A 10 18.00 29.26 17.09
CA LEU A 10 16.57 29.16 17.33
C LEU A 10 15.84 29.73 16.12
N ASN A 11 15.71 28.90 15.09
CA ASN A 11 14.75 29.15 14.03
C ASN A 11 13.50 28.32 14.32
N ASN A 12 12.43 29.01 14.75
CA ASN A 12 11.12 28.45 15.02
C ASN A 12 10.53 27.90 13.72
N GLY A 13 10.61 26.58 13.54
CA GLY A 13 9.82 25.86 12.54
C GLY A 13 8.37 25.74 13.02
N GLU A 14 7.52 26.67 12.61
CA GLU A 14 6.07 26.53 12.73
C GLU A 14 5.62 25.20 12.12
N ALA A 15 4.98 24.38 12.94
CA ALA A 15 4.34 23.15 12.52
C ALA A 15 3.22 23.50 11.52
N LYS A 16 3.44 23.21 10.24
CA LYS A 16 2.42 23.37 9.19
C LYS A 16 1.20 22.52 9.54
N SER A 17 0.09 23.22 9.75
CA SER A 17 -1.22 22.66 10.05
C SER A 17 -1.70 21.70 8.96
N SER A 18 -2.39 20.64 9.37
CA SER A 18 -2.81 19.50 8.55
C SER A 18 -3.90 19.81 7.49
N GLN A 19 -4.21 21.08 7.23
CA GLN A 19 -5.31 21.50 6.34
C GLN A 19 -4.85 21.88 4.91
N ASP A 20 -3.54 22.05 4.65
CA ASP A 20 -3.01 22.40 3.31
C ASP A 20 -2.75 21.20 2.37
N SER A 21 -3.30 20.02 2.68
CA SER A 21 -3.02 18.77 1.95
C SER A 21 -3.94 18.51 0.74
N THR A 22 -4.90 19.38 0.45
CA THR A 22 -5.99 19.11 -0.52
C THR A 22 -5.68 19.43 -1.99
N ASN A 23 -4.48 19.88 -2.36
CA ASN A 23 -4.09 20.05 -3.77
C ASN A 23 -3.06 18.99 -4.23
N TYR A 24 -3.37 17.71 -4.00
CA TYR A 24 -2.78 16.64 -4.80
C TYR A 24 -3.60 16.51 -6.08
N MET A 25 -3.01 16.90 -7.21
CA MET A 25 -3.64 16.83 -8.53
C MET A 25 -3.73 15.36 -8.98
N PHE A 26 -4.77 14.66 -8.54
CA PHE A 26 -5.15 13.40 -9.14
C PHE A 26 -5.57 13.64 -10.59
N GLN A 27 -5.10 12.84 -11.54
CA GLN A 27 -5.76 12.84 -12.83
C GLN A 27 -7.16 12.27 -12.65
N GLU A 28 -8.15 12.78 -13.39
CA GLU A 28 -9.55 12.35 -13.25
C GLU A 28 -9.74 10.82 -13.44
N GLY A 29 -8.82 10.18 -14.19
CA GLY A 29 -8.74 8.73 -14.36
C GLY A 29 -8.33 7.97 -13.09
N ASP A 30 -7.37 8.51 -12.34
CA ASP A 30 -6.81 7.90 -11.13
C ASP A 30 -7.88 7.84 -10.04
N GLU A 31 -8.58 8.94 -9.81
CA GLU A 31 -9.61 9.02 -8.78
C GLU A 31 -10.77 8.05 -9.03
N LYS A 32 -11.21 7.91 -10.29
CA LYS A 32 -12.25 6.94 -10.69
C LYS A 32 -11.80 5.50 -10.46
N LEU A 33 -10.53 5.19 -10.74
CA LEU A 33 -9.97 3.86 -10.52
C LEU A 33 -9.83 3.57 -9.02
N LEU A 34 -9.29 4.52 -8.25
CA LEU A 34 -9.10 4.42 -6.80
C LEU A 34 -10.43 4.21 -6.08
N LYS A 35 -11.44 5.05 -6.34
CA LYS A 35 -12.79 4.90 -5.75
C LYS A 35 -13.45 3.56 -6.08
N LYS A 36 -13.11 2.97 -7.23
CA LYS A 36 -13.73 1.73 -7.72
C LYS A 36 -13.10 0.47 -7.14
N TYR A 37 -11.78 0.46 -6.94
CA TYR A 37 -11.04 -0.76 -6.58
C TYR A 37 -10.33 -0.70 -5.23
N PHE A 38 -10.15 0.49 -4.66
CA PHE A 38 -9.75 0.67 -3.27
C PHE A 38 -10.99 0.98 -2.42
N SER A 39 -10.87 0.83 -1.10
CA SER A 39 -11.95 1.23 -0.20
C SER A 39 -12.31 2.70 -0.46
N PRO A 40 -13.60 3.08 -0.57
CA PRO A 40 -14.03 4.47 -0.71
C PRO A 40 -13.48 5.38 0.40
N GLN A 41 -13.08 4.78 1.52
CA GLN A 41 -12.52 5.46 2.69
C GLN A 41 -11.06 5.87 2.52
N VAL A 42 -10.34 5.39 1.49
CA VAL A 42 -8.91 5.65 1.29
C VAL A 42 -8.62 6.06 -0.15
N LEU A 43 -8.63 7.37 -0.37
CA LEU A 43 -8.04 8.01 -1.55
C LEU A 43 -6.60 8.47 -1.30
N ILE A 44 -6.23 8.56 -0.01
CA ILE A 44 -4.94 9.04 0.47
C ILE A 44 -4.45 8.03 1.51
N TYR A 45 -3.20 7.61 1.42
CA TYR A 45 -2.64 6.68 2.38
C TYR A 45 -2.31 7.39 3.70
N ASP A 46 -2.88 6.90 4.80
CA ASP A 46 -2.56 7.33 6.15
C ASP A 46 -2.10 6.09 6.97
N PRO A 47 -0.85 6.06 7.47
CA PRO A 47 -0.36 4.93 8.27
C PRO A 47 -1.19 4.63 9.51
N LEU A 48 -1.76 5.64 10.16
CA LEU A 48 -2.58 5.50 11.36
C LEU A 48 -3.91 4.84 11.03
N LYS A 49 -4.57 5.32 9.97
CA LYS A 49 -5.83 4.74 9.46
C LYS A 49 -5.60 3.32 8.98
N ALA A 50 -4.52 3.07 8.24
CA ALA A 50 -4.12 1.73 7.84
C ALA A 50 -3.86 0.81 9.05
N GLY A 51 -3.42 1.33 10.20
CA GLY A 51 -3.29 0.54 11.43
C GLY A 51 -4.62 0.15 12.06
N SER A 52 -5.66 0.95 11.86
CA SER A 52 -6.96 0.81 12.51
C SER A 52 -7.92 -0.06 11.70
N ILE A 53 -8.59 -1.02 12.36
CA ILE A 53 -9.54 -1.90 11.67
C ILE A 53 -10.75 -1.16 11.10
N ASP A 54 -11.17 -0.08 11.77
CA ASP A 54 -12.31 0.75 11.40
C ASP A 54 -11.89 2.15 10.94
N GLY A 55 -10.59 2.44 10.91
CA GLY A 55 -10.06 3.74 10.51
C GLY A 55 -10.27 4.83 11.58
N THR A 56 -10.65 4.48 12.81
CA THR A 56 -10.98 5.49 13.82
C THR A 56 -9.81 5.90 14.70
N ASP A 57 -8.72 5.12 14.73
CA ASP A 57 -7.57 5.42 15.57
C ASP A 57 -7.06 6.85 15.33
N THR A 58 -6.72 7.51 16.44
CA THR A 58 -6.13 8.86 16.51
C THR A 58 -4.70 8.84 17.03
N VAL A 59 -4.26 7.72 17.62
CA VAL A 59 -2.94 7.55 18.22
C VAL A 59 -2.29 6.27 17.72
N ALA A 60 -1.00 6.34 17.41
CA ALA A 60 -0.23 5.18 17.00
C ALA A 60 -0.17 4.14 18.13
N HIS A 61 -0.72 2.95 17.88
CA HIS A 61 -0.77 1.86 18.86
C HIS A 61 0.39 0.85 18.71
N ASP A 62 1.23 0.98 17.67
CA ASP A 62 2.41 0.15 17.48
C ASP A 62 3.63 0.96 16.98
N LYS A 63 4.85 0.45 17.25
CA LYS A 63 6.12 1.10 16.86
C LYS A 63 6.26 1.26 15.33
N ALA A 64 5.63 0.39 14.55
CA ALA A 64 5.68 0.48 13.10
C ALA A 64 4.80 1.64 12.57
N ILE A 65 3.65 1.93 13.17
CA ILE A 65 2.84 3.11 12.86
C ILE A 65 3.63 4.37 13.21
N SER A 66 4.23 4.43 14.41
CA SER A 66 5.05 5.59 14.79
C SER A 66 6.20 5.84 13.79
N ARG A 67 6.92 4.78 13.39
CA ARG A 67 7.95 4.90 12.34
C ARG A 67 7.39 5.37 11.01
N ALA A 68 6.21 4.90 10.61
CA ALA A 68 5.61 5.26 9.35
C ALA A 68 5.14 6.73 9.33
N LEU A 69 4.61 7.23 10.45
CA LEU A 69 4.24 8.64 10.60
C LEU A 69 5.46 9.57 10.56
N SER A 70 6.60 9.14 11.10
CA SER A 70 7.85 9.89 11.05
C SER A 70 8.66 9.67 9.77
N ALA A 71 8.21 8.78 8.87
CA ALA A 71 8.96 8.45 7.68
C ALA A 71 8.72 9.49 6.58
N SER A 72 9.82 10.02 6.03
CA SER A 72 9.78 10.67 4.72
C SER A 72 10.10 9.62 3.65
N TYR A 73 9.20 9.46 2.69
CA TYR A 73 9.38 8.52 1.58
C TYR A 73 9.09 9.19 0.25
N CYS A 74 10.09 9.16 -0.64
CA CYS A 74 9.92 9.51 -2.04
C CYS A 74 10.00 8.22 -2.85
N PRO A 75 8.92 7.81 -3.55
CA PRO A 75 8.98 6.63 -4.40
C PRO A 75 9.97 6.85 -5.55
N PRO A 76 10.65 5.80 -6.02
CA PRO A 76 11.51 5.90 -7.19
C PRO A 76 10.71 6.36 -8.41
N ARG A 77 11.35 6.99 -9.39
CA ARG A 77 10.66 7.43 -10.62
C ARG A 77 9.96 6.24 -11.28
N ASN A 78 8.65 6.35 -11.48
CA ASN A 78 7.90 5.36 -12.23
C ASN A 78 8.21 5.46 -13.73
N THR A 79 8.58 4.34 -14.33
CA THR A 79 8.78 4.21 -15.78
C THR A 79 7.53 3.64 -16.49
N GLY A 80 6.61 3.04 -15.74
CA GLY A 80 5.37 2.45 -16.24
C GLY A 80 4.12 3.25 -15.88
N ASN A 81 2.95 2.70 -16.24
CA ASN A 81 1.66 3.26 -15.85
C ASN A 81 1.10 2.51 -14.61
N PRO A 82 0.95 3.18 -13.44
CA PRO A 82 0.39 2.57 -12.23
C PRO A 82 -0.99 1.95 -12.42
N GLU A 83 -1.87 2.60 -13.20
CA GLU A 83 -3.24 2.13 -13.45
C GLU A 83 -3.31 0.83 -14.27
N LYS A 84 -2.21 0.52 -14.98
CA LYS A 84 -2.05 -0.71 -15.77
C LYS A 84 -1.17 -1.74 -15.07
N THR A 85 -0.68 -1.43 -13.87
CA THR A 85 0.29 -2.24 -13.14
C THR A 85 -0.34 -2.89 -11.92
N LEU A 86 -0.20 -4.21 -11.82
CA LEU A 86 -0.66 -4.99 -10.68
C LEU A 86 0.51 -5.46 -9.83
N LEU A 87 0.30 -5.40 -8.51
CA LEU A 87 1.08 -6.14 -7.54
C LEU A 87 0.57 -7.59 -7.50
N VAL A 88 1.47 -8.54 -7.75
CA VAL A 88 1.24 -9.98 -7.56
C VAL A 88 2.14 -10.46 -6.43
N ALA A 89 1.56 -10.84 -5.29
CA ALA A 89 2.30 -11.20 -4.08
C ALA A 89 1.94 -12.61 -3.58
N ARG A 90 2.68 -13.05 -2.55
CA ARG A 90 2.61 -14.40 -1.95
C ARG A 90 3.07 -15.51 -2.89
N LEU A 91 3.93 -15.19 -3.85
CA LEU A 91 4.47 -16.15 -4.80
C LEU A 91 5.21 -17.30 -4.12
N ASN A 92 5.34 -18.45 -4.79
CA ASN A 92 6.28 -19.48 -4.37
C ASN A 92 7.71 -18.91 -4.55
N PRO A 93 8.67 -19.20 -3.63
CA PRO A 93 10.06 -18.77 -3.80
C PRO A 93 10.71 -19.19 -5.12
N LYS A 94 10.24 -20.29 -5.72
CA LYS A 94 10.72 -20.85 -6.98
C LYS A 94 10.02 -20.29 -8.22
N THR A 95 8.88 -19.61 -8.08
CA THR A 95 8.14 -19.03 -9.21
C THR A 95 9.03 -18.05 -9.97
N THR A 96 9.04 -18.19 -11.30
CA THR A 96 9.84 -17.37 -12.22
C THR A 96 9.00 -16.30 -12.93
N GLU A 97 9.65 -15.31 -13.51
CA GLU A 97 8.99 -14.27 -14.31
C GLU A 97 8.29 -14.85 -15.55
N ASN A 98 8.86 -15.87 -16.17
CA ASN A 98 8.27 -16.54 -17.33
C ASN A 98 6.95 -17.24 -16.95
N GLN A 99 6.93 -17.98 -15.85
CA GLN A 99 5.71 -18.63 -15.35
C GLN A 99 4.63 -17.61 -14.98
N LEU A 100 5.00 -16.47 -14.39
CA LEU A 100 4.07 -15.38 -14.11
C LEU A 100 3.50 -14.80 -15.41
N THR A 101 4.37 -14.54 -16.38
CA THR A 101 3.98 -13.98 -17.68
C THR A 101 3.00 -14.92 -18.38
N GLU A 102 3.30 -16.22 -18.44
CA GLU A 102 2.42 -17.23 -19.03
C GLU A 102 1.06 -17.31 -18.31
N ALA A 103 1.08 -17.41 -16.97
CA ALA A 103 -0.15 -17.52 -16.17
C ALA A 103 -1.04 -16.28 -16.27
N PHE A 104 -0.47 -15.08 -16.41
CA PHE A 104 -1.21 -13.82 -16.46
C PHE A 104 -1.52 -13.31 -17.88
N ALA A 105 -0.94 -13.92 -18.92
CA ALA A 105 -1.20 -13.54 -20.32
C ALA A 105 -2.66 -13.76 -20.74
N VAL A 106 -3.36 -14.70 -20.10
CA VAL A 106 -4.79 -14.99 -20.37
C VAL A 106 -5.71 -13.78 -20.11
N PHE A 107 -5.28 -12.82 -19.28
CA PHE A 107 -6.07 -11.63 -18.97
C PHE A 107 -5.85 -10.47 -19.94
N GLY A 108 -4.77 -10.50 -20.73
CA GLY A 108 -4.41 -9.45 -21.66
C GLY A 108 -2.91 -9.45 -21.98
N LYS A 109 -2.52 -8.64 -22.97
CA LYS A 109 -1.12 -8.52 -23.37
C LYS A 109 -0.28 -7.84 -22.29
N ILE A 110 0.72 -8.55 -21.80
CA ILE A 110 1.65 -8.06 -20.79
C ILE A 110 2.72 -7.22 -21.47
N LYS A 111 2.90 -5.98 -20.99
CA LYS A 111 3.97 -5.07 -21.42
C LYS A 111 5.27 -5.37 -20.68
N SER A 112 5.19 -5.59 -19.37
CA SER A 112 6.35 -5.95 -18.56
C SER A 112 5.95 -6.79 -17.35
N CYS A 113 6.82 -7.71 -16.94
CA CYS A 113 6.70 -8.48 -15.71
C CYS A 113 8.04 -8.42 -14.97
N LYS A 114 8.02 -7.97 -13.72
CA LYS A 114 9.23 -7.78 -12.90
C LYS A 114 9.07 -8.45 -11.54
N LEU A 115 9.74 -9.58 -11.34
CA LEU A 115 9.83 -10.29 -10.08
C LEU A 115 10.89 -9.64 -9.19
N ILE A 116 10.48 -9.23 -7.99
CA ILE A 116 11.40 -8.54 -7.09
C ILE A 116 12.25 -9.55 -6.34
N ARG A 117 13.57 -9.35 -6.40
CA ARG A 117 14.58 -10.18 -5.73
C ARG A 117 15.37 -9.37 -4.71
N CYS A 118 15.98 -10.06 -3.77
CA CYS A 118 17.00 -9.49 -2.91
C CYS A 118 18.24 -9.17 -3.75
N ILE A 119 18.75 -7.94 -3.66
CA ILE A 119 19.92 -7.52 -4.45
C ILE A 119 21.20 -8.26 -4.05
N VAL A 120 21.27 -8.72 -2.80
CA VAL A 120 22.45 -9.41 -2.26
C VAL A 120 22.40 -10.91 -2.55
N THR A 121 21.27 -11.56 -2.22
CA THR A 121 21.16 -13.03 -2.31
C THR A 121 20.55 -13.54 -3.61
N GLY A 122 20.00 -12.66 -4.45
CA GLY A 122 19.24 -13.04 -5.66
C GLY A 122 17.91 -13.75 -5.39
N MET A 123 17.59 -14.06 -4.13
CA MET A 123 16.39 -14.78 -3.74
C MET A 123 15.13 -13.95 -4.00
N SER A 124 14.05 -14.61 -4.44
CA SER A 124 12.74 -13.99 -4.64
C SER A 124 12.22 -13.38 -3.34
N LYS A 125 11.78 -12.12 -3.39
CA LYS A 125 11.01 -11.49 -2.30
C LYS A 125 9.54 -11.89 -2.32
N ARG A 126 9.16 -12.80 -3.23
CA ARG A 126 7.83 -13.42 -3.34
C ARG A 126 6.72 -12.44 -3.75
N TYR A 127 7.09 -11.41 -4.51
CA TYR A 127 6.15 -10.55 -5.21
C TYR A 127 6.75 -10.02 -6.51
N ALA A 128 5.88 -9.69 -7.45
CA ALA A 128 6.20 -9.15 -8.76
C ALA A 128 5.24 -7.99 -9.10
N PHE A 129 5.66 -7.17 -10.06
CA PHE A 129 4.80 -6.19 -10.72
C PHE A 129 4.56 -6.63 -12.16
N ILE A 130 3.29 -6.62 -12.59
CA ILE A 130 2.89 -6.96 -13.95
C ILE A 130 2.17 -5.74 -14.54
N GLU A 131 2.78 -5.13 -15.55
CA GLU A 131 2.20 -4.03 -16.34
C GLU A 131 1.57 -4.60 -17.61
N TYR A 132 0.31 -4.27 -17.85
CA TYR A 132 -0.39 -4.60 -19.09
C TYR A 132 -0.24 -3.47 -20.12
N GLU A 133 -0.31 -3.81 -21.41
CA GLU A 133 -0.40 -2.79 -22.47
C GLU A 133 -1.71 -2.00 -22.34
N GLU A 134 -2.79 -2.70 -22.00
CA GLU A 134 -4.14 -2.15 -21.90
C GLU A 134 -4.70 -2.20 -20.47
N LYS A 135 -5.40 -1.12 -20.07
CA LYS A 135 -6.05 -1.01 -18.76
C LYS A 135 -7.09 -2.11 -18.53
N ALA A 136 -7.77 -2.53 -19.60
CA ALA A 136 -8.73 -3.64 -19.55
C ALA A 136 -8.12 -4.95 -19.08
N GLY A 137 -6.85 -5.23 -19.46
CA GLY A 137 -6.13 -6.42 -19.03
C GLY A 137 -5.84 -6.40 -17.54
N ALA A 138 -5.32 -5.28 -17.03
CA ALA A 138 -5.09 -5.08 -15.60
C ALA A 138 -6.38 -5.21 -14.78
N ILE A 139 -7.50 -4.63 -15.24
CA ILE A 139 -8.80 -4.77 -14.56
C ILE A 139 -9.27 -6.24 -14.53
N THR A 140 -9.11 -6.96 -15.64
CA THR A 140 -9.53 -8.36 -15.73
C THR A 140 -8.69 -9.25 -14.83
N ALA A 141 -7.36 -9.06 -14.85
CA ALA A 141 -6.42 -9.76 -13.97
C ALA A 141 -6.65 -9.44 -12.49
N TYR A 142 -6.93 -8.17 -12.16
CA TYR A 142 -7.33 -7.79 -10.80
C TYR A 142 -8.58 -8.57 -10.37
N ARG A 143 -9.63 -8.61 -11.19
CA ARG A 143 -10.89 -9.28 -10.81
C ARG A 143 -10.74 -10.78 -10.68
N LYS A 144 -10.12 -11.43 -11.67
CA LYS A 144 -10.12 -12.90 -11.82
C LYS A 144 -8.87 -13.58 -11.28
N GLY A 145 -7.74 -12.87 -11.20
CA GLY A 145 -6.46 -13.46 -10.79
C GLY A 145 -6.23 -13.50 -9.29
N HIS A 146 -7.00 -12.75 -8.51
CA HIS A 146 -6.91 -12.79 -7.06
C HIS A 146 -7.33 -14.18 -6.53
N LYS A 147 -6.51 -14.77 -5.64
CA LYS A 147 -6.64 -16.16 -5.12
C LYS A 147 -6.42 -17.28 -6.14
N MET A 148 -5.94 -17.01 -7.35
CA MET A 148 -5.50 -18.10 -8.22
C MET A 148 -4.36 -18.90 -7.55
N LYS A 149 -4.25 -20.18 -7.88
CA LYS A 149 -3.14 -21.04 -7.41
C LYS A 149 -2.06 -21.11 -8.49
N LEU A 150 -0.81 -20.84 -8.11
CA LEU A 150 0.37 -20.99 -8.97
C LEU A 150 1.52 -21.56 -8.13
N ASP A 151 2.15 -22.65 -8.58
CA ASP A 151 3.25 -23.33 -7.86
C ASP A 151 2.92 -23.59 -6.36
N ASP A 152 1.72 -24.07 -6.07
CA ASP A 152 1.21 -24.29 -4.70
C ASP A 152 1.03 -23.05 -3.81
N ALA A 153 1.18 -21.85 -4.38
CA ALA A 153 0.89 -20.60 -3.72
C ALA A 153 -0.47 -20.02 -4.12
N ILE A 154 -1.22 -19.53 -3.15
CA ILE A 154 -2.45 -18.74 -3.39
C ILE A 154 -2.06 -17.28 -3.54
N LEU A 155 -2.23 -16.74 -4.75
CA LEU A 155 -1.74 -15.42 -5.09
C LEU A 155 -2.62 -14.31 -4.50
N LEU A 156 -1.95 -13.24 -4.05
CA LEU A 156 -2.59 -11.95 -3.81
C LEU A 156 -2.36 -11.10 -5.06
N VAL A 157 -3.44 -10.72 -5.74
CA VAL A 157 -3.41 -9.76 -6.84
C VAL A 157 -4.11 -8.49 -6.39
N ASP A 158 -3.43 -7.36 -6.47
CA ASP A 158 -3.92 -6.03 -6.12
C ASP A 158 -3.31 -4.96 -7.06
N PHE A 159 -3.84 -3.75 -7.06
CA PHE A 159 -3.21 -2.65 -7.81
C PHE A 159 -1.93 -2.16 -7.14
N GLU A 160 -1.01 -1.64 -7.93
CA GLU A 160 0.24 -1.06 -7.45
C GLU A 160 -0.01 0.20 -6.61
N CYS A 161 0.24 0.12 -5.30
CA CYS A 161 -0.16 1.19 -4.36
C CYS A 161 0.83 2.35 -4.27
N GLU A 162 2.10 2.17 -4.62
CA GLU A 162 3.16 3.13 -4.32
C GLU A 162 3.05 4.42 -5.12
N HIS A 163 2.59 4.32 -6.36
CA HIS A 163 2.35 5.47 -7.23
C HIS A 163 0.87 5.81 -7.39
N LEU A 164 -0.05 4.92 -6.99
CA LEU A 164 -1.49 5.20 -6.99
C LEU A 164 -1.98 5.91 -5.72
N LEU A 165 -1.41 5.61 -4.55
CA LEU A 165 -1.84 6.21 -3.29
C LEU A 165 -0.87 7.29 -2.83
N PRO A 166 -1.31 8.56 -2.74
CA PRO A 166 -0.48 9.62 -2.17
C PRO A 166 -0.07 9.32 -0.73
N PHE A 167 1.13 9.77 -0.37
CA PHE A 167 1.80 9.53 0.92
C PHE A 167 2.00 8.06 1.27
N TRP A 168 2.00 7.17 0.27
CA TRP A 168 2.28 5.76 0.50
C TRP A 168 3.59 5.57 1.26
N ILE A 169 3.52 4.88 2.40
CA ILE A 169 4.70 4.46 3.15
C ILE A 169 4.88 2.95 2.98
N PRO A 170 6.03 2.47 2.46
CA PRO A 170 6.24 1.04 2.26
C PRO A 170 6.40 0.30 3.58
N ARG A 171 6.15 -1.01 3.54
CA ARG A 171 6.17 -1.89 4.72
C ARG A 171 7.46 -1.83 5.55
N ARG A 172 8.61 -1.67 4.88
CA ARG A 172 9.93 -1.56 5.53
C ARG A 172 10.06 -0.35 6.47
N LEU A 173 9.28 0.70 6.21
CA LEU A 173 9.20 1.91 7.03
C LEU A 173 8.01 1.88 8.00
N GLY A 174 7.29 0.75 8.09
CA GLY A 174 6.21 0.54 9.05
C GLY A 174 4.79 0.70 8.50
N GLY A 175 4.66 1.19 7.27
CA GLY A 175 3.39 1.30 6.55
C GLY A 175 2.99 0.01 5.82
N GLY A 176 2.58 0.16 4.57
CA GLY A 176 2.03 -0.88 3.71
C GLY A 176 0.62 -1.31 4.11
N LEU A 177 0.07 -2.27 3.36
CA LEU A 177 -1.23 -2.85 3.65
C LEU A 177 -1.11 -4.36 3.91
N GLY A 178 -2.12 -4.94 4.57
CA GLY A 178 -2.14 -6.35 4.91
C GLY A 178 -1.18 -6.75 6.03
N GLY A 179 -0.64 -7.96 5.94
CA GLY A 179 0.15 -8.59 7.00
C GLY A 179 -0.59 -9.73 7.71
N ARG A 180 0.10 -10.37 8.65
CA ARG A 180 -0.45 -11.48 9.46
C ARG A 180 -0.66 -11.00 10.88
N LYS A 181 -1.64 -11.58 11.57
CA LYS A 181 -1.88 -11.25 12.98
C LYS A 181 -0.69 -11.66 13.84
N GLU A 182 -0.13 -12.82 13.55
CA GLU A 182 1.03 -13.35 14.27
C GLU A 182 2.27 -12.45 14.17
N SER A 183 2.39 -11.65 13.10
CA SER A 183 3.56 -10.77 12.92
C SER A 183 3.47 -9.44 13.67
N GLY A 184 2.38 -9.18 14.41
CA GLY A 184 2.18 -7.95 15.20
C GLY A 184 2.09 -6.66 14.38
N GLN A 185 1.93 -6.76 13.06
CA GLN A 185 1.87 -5.61 12.15
C GLN A 185 0.74 -5.87 11.15
N LEU A 186 -0.49 -5.65 11.57
CA LEU A 186 -1.66 -5.71 10.68
C LEU A 186 -1.93 -4.32 10.11
N ARG A 187 -2.25 -4.28 8.82
CA ARG A 187 -2.67 -3.07 8.12
C ARG A 187 -3.94 -3.35 7.31
N PHE A 188 -4.92 -2.47 7.42
CA PHE A 188 -6.23 -2.54 6.78
C PHE A 188 -6.29 -1.61 5.57
N GLY A 189 -7.34 -1.76 4.76
CA GLY A 189 -7.53 -1.04 3.51
C GLY A 189 -7.08 -1.80 2.25
N SER A 190 -6.42 -2.96 2.39
CA SER A 190 -6.17 -3.86 1.24
C SER A 190 -7.37 -4.74 0.94
N ARG A 191 -7.36 -5.35 -0.25
CA ARG A 191 -8.37 -6.32 -0.66
C ARG A 191 -8.60 -7.48 0.32
N ASP A 192 -7.53 -8.00 0.92
CA ASP A 192 -7.59 -9.12 1.89
C ASP A 192 -7.92 -8.68 3.33
N ARG A 193 -7.80 -7.38 3.61
CA ARG A 193 -8.01 -6.76 4.91
C ARG A 193 -8.75 -5.44 4.72
N PRO A 194 -10.01 -5.46 4.25
CA PRO A 194 -10.79 -4.24 4.14
C PRO A 194 -11.06 -3.68 5.54
N TYR A 195 -11.34 -2.38 5.62
CA TYR A 195 -11.85 -1.78 6.84
C TYR A 195 -13.18 -2.42 7.23
N LYS A 196 -13.45 -2.48 8.53
CA LYS A 196 -14.74 -2.92 9.06
C LYS A 196 -15.41 -1.76 9.77
N LYS A 197 -16.70 -1.56 9.53
CA LYS A 197 -17.46 -0.57 10.30
C LYS A 197 -17.41 -0.92 11.80
N PRO A 198 -17.36 0.07 12.70
CA PRO A 198 -17.49 -0.17 14.14
C PRO A 198 -18.77 -0.95 14.42
N ILE A 199 -18.72 -1.87 15.38
CA ILE A 199 -19.91 -2.59 15.82
C ILE A 199 -20.81 -1.57 16.53
N PRO A 200 -22.06 -1.35 16.08
CA PRO A 200 -22.98 -0.47 16.80
C PRO A 200 -23.27 -1.08 18.16
N LEU A 201 -22.69 -0.53 19.22
CA LEU A 201 -23.10 -0.87 20.58
C LEU A 201 -24.51 -0.31 20.75
N MET A 202 -25.47 -1.17 21.12
CA MET A 202 -26.82 -0.72 21.46
C MET A 202 -26.68 0.33 22.55
N LYS A 203 -27.09 1.57 22.27
CA LYS A 203 -27.19 2.60 23.30
C LYS A 203 -28.19 2.07 24.32
N ASN A 204 -27.80 1.93 25.58
CA ASN A 204 -28.73 1.62 26.66
C ASN A 204 -29.86 2.65 26.59
N THR A 205 -31.02 2.24 26.07
CA THR A 205 -32.23 3.02 26.15
C THR A 205 -32.55 3.10 27.63
N SER A 206 -32.18 4.23 28.25
CA SER A 206 -32.64 4.58 29.58
C SER A 206 -34.16 4.62 29.49
N HIS A 207 -34.82 3.55 29.93
CA HIS A 207 -36.25 3.59 30.16
C HIS A 207 -36.47 4.68 31.21
N ARG A 208 -37.09 5.78 30.77
CA ARG A 208 -37.63 6.83 31.64
C ARG A 208 -38.83 6.29 32.39
#